data_AF-F0FZF2-F1
#
_entry.id   AF-F0FZF2-F1
#
_cell.length_a   1.000
_cell.length_b   1.000
_cell.length_c   1.000
_cell.angle_alpha   90.00
_cell.angle_beta   90.00
_cell.angle_gamma   90.00
#
_symmetry.space_group_name_H-M   'P 1'
#
loop_
_entity.id
_entity.type
_entity.pdbx_description
1 polymer ?
#
loop_
_entity_poly.entity_id
_entity_poly.type
_entity_poly.pdbx_seq_one_letter_code
_entity_poly.pdbx_strand_id
1 'polypeptide(L)'
;RTRPLAELLYSDPQVERSALVSRRVIAGHPLYALASHALGGARAPHAFAARRSVFQRHGEPLMVTECMLPALWRHLDAHGDGPRSGGPGVVTGAGIAQ
;
A
#
# COMPACT_ATOMS: atom_id res chain seq x y z
N ARG A 1 -16.30 17.65 6.96
CA ARG A 1 -14.88 17.28 6.77
C ARG A 1 -14.62 16.05 7.64
N THR A 2 -14.08 14.97 7.10
CA THR A 2 -13.76 13.77 7.90
C THR A 2 -12.36 13.91 8.49
N ARG A 3 -12.17 13.51 9.75
CA ARG A 3 -10.85 13.36 10.38
C ARG A 3 -10.35 11.95 10.08
N PRO A 4 -9.14 11.78 9.49
CA PRO A 4 -8.63 10.45 9.19
C PRO A 4 -8.29 9.70 10.47
N LEU A 5 -8.65 8.41 10.54
CA LEU A 5 -8.35 7.56 11.70
C LEU A 5 -6.86 7.56 12.06
N ALA A 6 -5.99 7.59 11.04
CA ALA A 6 -4.54 7.64 11.21
C ALA A 6 -4.07 8.82 12.08
N GLU A 7 -4.77 9.96 12.05
CA GLU A 7 -4.43 11.11 12.90
C GLU A 7 -4.52 10.72 14.38
N LEU A 8 -5.57 10.01 14.80
CA LEU A 8 -5.73 9.52 16.17
C LEU A 8 -4.71 8.42 16.50
N LEU A 9 -4.52 7.47 15.58
CA LEU A 9 -3.69 6.29 15.82
C LEU A 9 -2.19 6.59 15.92
N TYR A 10 -1.69 7.62 15.23
CA TYR A 10 -0.27 7.97 15.20
C TYR A 10 0.09 9.16 16.09
N SER A 11 -0.88 9.97 16.51
CA SER A 11 -0.59 11.16 17.34
C SER A 11 -0.80 10.93 18.84
N ASP A 12 -1.55 9.89 19.24
CA ASP A 12 -1.74 9.55 20.65
C ASP A 12 -0.58 8.67 21.14
N PRO A 13 0.29 9.15 22.05
CA PRO A 13 1.42 8.38 22.57
C PRO A 13 0.99 7.18 23.45
N GLN A 14 -0.28 7.12 23.87
CA GLN A 14 -0.82 5.95 24.58
C GLN A 14 -1.20 4.79 23.64
N VAL A 15 -1.08 4.98 22.33
CA VAL A 15 -1.36 3.95 21.34
C VAL A 15 -0.09 3.18 21.05
N GLU A 16 -0.06 1.92 21.46
CA GLU A 16 0.96 0.97 21.05
C GLU A 16 0.59 0.33 19.71
N ARG A 17 1.61 -0.05 18.92
CA ARG A 17 1.39 -0.59 17.59
C ARG A 17 2.25 -1.81 17.32
N SER A 18 1.62 -2.88 16.84
CA SER A 18 2.33 -4.08 16.39
C SER A 18 3.17 -3.80 15.13
N ALA A 19 4.13 -4.68 14.84
CA ALA A 19 4.80 -4.67 13.54
C ALA A 19 3.79 -4.70 12.38
N LEU A 20 4.15 -4.04 11.27
CA LEU A 20 3.41 -4.17 10.02
C LEU A 20 3.68 -5.53 9.40
N VAL A 21 2.61 -6.20 9.00
CA VAL A 21 2.70 -7.36 8.12
C VAL A 21 2.14 -6.98 6.77
N SER A 22 2.94 -7.18 5.72
CA SER A 22 2.56 -6.92 4.33
C SER A 22 2.15 -8.22 3.63
N ARG A 23 1.15 -8.14 2.75
CA ARG A 23 0.67 -9.27 1.95
C ARG A 23 0.19 -8.81 0.57
N ARG A 24 0.36 -9.67 -0.43
CA ARG A 24 -0.33 -9.55 -1.72
C ARG A 24 -1.72 -10.17 -1.62
N VAL A 25 -2.74 -9.37 -1.92
CA VAL A 25 -4.16 -9.74 -1.92
C VAL A 25 -4.58 -10.01 -3.35
N ILE A 26 -4.97 -11.26 -3.64
CA ILE A 26 -5.39 -11.74 -4.97
C ILE A 26 -6.89 -12.06 -4.98
N ALA A 27 -7.46 -12.33 -6.16
CA ALA A 27 -8.90 -12.51 -6.39
C ALA A 27 -9.64 -13.45 -5.42
N GLY A 28 -8.97 -14.49 -4.90
CA GLY A 28 -9.56 -15.42 -3.93
C GLY A 28 -9.71 -14.87 -2.49
N HIS A 29 -9.23 -13.67 -2.21
CA HIS A 29 -9.27 -13.07 -0.86
C HIS A 29 -10.40 -12.03 -0.76
N PRO A 30 -11.23 -12.02 0.31
CA PRO A 30 -12.35 -11.07 0.43
C PRO A 30 -11.98 -9.59 0.27
N LEU A 31 -10.82 -9.19 0.79
CA LEU A 31 -10.28 -7.84 0.60
C LEU A 31 -10.05 -7.45 -0.87
N TYR A 32 -9.81 -8.42 -1.77
CA TYR A 32 -9.66 -8.12 -3.19
C TYR A 32 -10.97 -7.58 -3.77
N ALA A 33 -12.11 -8.17 -3.41
CA ALA A 33 -13.41 -7.71 -3.87
C ALA A 33 -13.70 -6.29 -3.37
N LEU A 34 -13.42 -6.01 -2.10
CA LEU A 34 -13.58 -4.67 -1.52
C LEU A 34 -12.67 -3.63 -2.19
N ALA A 35 -11.39 -3.96 -2.38
CA ALA A 35 -10.44 -3.07 -3.05
C ALA A 35 -10.81 -2.84 -4.52
N SER A 36 -11.29 -3.87 -5.21
CA SER A 36 -11.76 -3.77 -6.61
C SER A 36 -13.01 -2.90 -6.71
N HIS A 37 -13.95 -3.04 -5.77
CA HIS A 37 -15.14 -2.20 -5.72
C HIS A 37 -14.79 -0.72 -5.50
N ALA A 38 -13.80 -0.44 -4.64
CA ALA A 38 -13.31 0.92 -4.40
C ALA A 38 -12.70 1.59 -5.64
N LEU A 39 -12.42 0.85 -6.72
CA LEU A 39 -11.94 1.42 -7.98
C LEU A 39 -13.05 2.05 -8.84
N GLY A 40 -14.33 1.89 -8.48
CA GLY A 40 -15.44 2.55 -9.18
C GLY A 40 -15.53 2.20 -10.67
N GLY A 41 -15.23 0.95 -11.05
CA GLY A 41 -15.29 0.46 -12.43
C GLY A 41 -13.97 0.53 -13.20
N ALA A 42 -12.91 1.12 -12.63
CA ALA A 42 -11.58 1.02 -13.23
C ALA A 42 -11.03 -0.43 -13.15
N ARG A 43 -10.20 -0.80 -14.11
CA ARG A 43 -9.62 -2.15 -14.19
C ARG A 43 -8.79 -2.45 -12.93
N ALA A 44 -9.18 -3.49 -12.20
CA ALA A 44 -8.44 -3.98 -11.05
C ALA A 44 -7.13 -4.68 -11.49
N PRO A 45 -6.00 -4.48 -10.78
CA PRO A 45 -4.79 -5.25 -10.98
C PRO A 45 -4.98 -6.70 -10.48
N HIS A 46 -4.16 -7.63 -10.97
CA HIS A 46 -4.20 -9.03 -10.53
C HIS A 46 -3.93 -9.24 -9.03
N ALA A 47 -3.31 -8.26 -8.37
CA ALA A 47 -3.11 -8.25 -6.92
C ALA A 47 -3.03 -6.82 -6.40
N PHE A 48 -3.50 -6.62 -5.17
CA PHE A 48 -3.25 -5.40 -4.38
C PHE A 48 -2.16 -5.66 -3.34
N ALA A 49 -1.30 -4.68 -3.09
CA ALA A 49 -0.49 -4.69 -1.89
C ALA A 49 -1.37 -4.27 -0.70
N ALA A 50 -1.33 -5.03 0.38
CA ALA A 50 -2.01 -4.69 1.60
C ALA A 50 -1.07 -4.80 2.79
N ARG A 51 -1.35 -4.04 3.85
CA ARG A 51 -0.65 -4.15 5.13
C ARG A 51 -1.64 -4.22 6.27
N ARG A 52 -1.21 -4.83 7.37
CA ARG A 52 -2.00 -5.00 8.59
C ARG A 52 -1.16 -4.72 9.82
N SER A 53 -1.79 -4.10 10.82
CA SER A 53 -1.23 -3.91 12.16
C SER A 53 -2.37 -3.84 13.18
N VAL A 54 -2.03 -4.16 14.42
CA VAL A 54 -2.91 -4.01 15.57
C VAL A 54 -2.43 -2.80 16.36
N PHE A 55 -3.35 -1.88 16.60
CA PHE A 55 -3.17 -0.74 17.49
C PHE A 55 -3.83 -1.07 18.82
N GLN A 56 -3.14 -0.84 19.94
CA GLN A 56 -3.69 -1.09 21.27
C GLN A 56 -3.68 0.20 22.07
N ARG A 57 -4.79 0.47 22.76
CA ARG A 57 -4.90 1.59 23.70
C ARG A 57 -5.67 1.12 24.92
N HIS A 58 -5.09 1.26 26.11
CA HIS A 58 -5.71 0.78 27.37
C HIS A 58 -6.13 -0.69 27.34
N GLY A 59 -5.35 -1.54 26.67
CA GLY A 59 -5.64 -2.97 26.52
C GLY A 59 -6.71 -3.32 25.48
N GLU A 60 -7.29 -2.32 24.79
CA GLU A 60 -8.30 -2.53 23.75
C GLU A 60 -7.66 -2.58 22.35
N PRO A 61 -7.75 -3.71 21.62
CA PRO A 61 -7.12 -3.85 20.31
C PRO A 61 -8.02 -3.39 19.16
N LEU A 62 -7.43 -2.62 18.23
CA LEU A 62 -8.00 -2.28 16.93
C LEU A 62 -7.10 -2.78 15.81
N MET A 63 -7.59 -3.75 15.03
CA MET A 63 -6.88 -4.23 13.85
C MET A 63 -7.23 -3.37 12.63
N VAL A 64 -6.21 -2.78 12.01
CA VAL A 64 -6.37 -1.98 10.79
C VAL A 64 -5.71 -2.72 9.63
N THR A 65 -6.45 -2.86 8.53
CA THR A 65 -5.93 -3.39 7.26
C THR A 65 -6.12 -2.35 6.17
N GLU A 66 -5.04 -2.03 5.46
CA GLU A 66 -5.03 -1.04 4.39
C GLU A 66 -4.66 -1.72 3.08
N CYS A 67 -5.42 -1.47 2.01
CA CYS A 67 -5.10 -1.91 0.65
C CYS A 67 -4.61 -0.70 -0.16
N MET A 68 -3.43 -0.83 -0.77
CA MET A 68 -2.82 0.21 -1.57
C MET A 68 -3.40 0.18 -2.98
N LEU A 69 -4.28 1.15 -3.28
CA LEU A 69 -4.96 1.25 -4.57
C LEU A 69 -4.04 1.87 -5.65
N PRO A 70 -4.29 1.63 -6.94
CA PRO A 70 -3.49 2.15 -8.06
C PRO A 70 -3.27 3.67 -8.03
N ALA A 71 -4.23 4.44 -7.51
CA ALA A 71 -4.13 5.89 -7.41
C ALA A 71 -2.99 6.35 -6.48
N LEU A 72 -2.70 5.59 -5.42
CA LEU A 72 -1.59 5.90 -4.51
C LEU A 72 -0.25 5.85 -5.26
N TRP A 73 -0.02 4.80 -6.05
CA TRP A 73 1.23 4.62 -6.79
C TRP A 73 1.42 5.72 -7.83
N ARG A 74 0.37 6.05 -8.60
CA ARG A 74 0.42 7.19 -9.54
C ARG A 74 0.73 8.51 -8.84
N HIS A 75 0.17 8.73 -7.65
CA HIS A 75 0.45 9.93 -6.87
C HIS A 75 1.92 9.96 -6.40
N LEU A 76 2.44 8.84 -5.91
CA LEU A 76 3.86 8.73 -5.53
C LEU A 76 4.80 8.90 -6.72
N ASP A 77 4.46 8.37 -7.89
CA ASP A 77 5.26 8.56 -9.10
C ASP A 77 5.27 10.03 -9.57
N ALA A 78 4.14 10.74 -9.39
CA ALA A 78 3.99 12.14 -9.80
C ALA A 78 4.61 13.14 -8.81
N HIS A 79 4.71 12.77 -7.53
CA HIS A 79 5.10 13.70 -6.44
C HIS A 79 6.27 13.20 -5.59
N GLY A 80 6.84 12.04 -5.89
CA GLY A 80 7.98 11.49 -5.18
C GLY A 80 9.28 12.14 -5.66
N ASP A 81 9.84 13.04 -4.85
CA ASP A 81 11.23 13.50 -5.00
C ASP A 81 12.11 13.00 -3.84
N GLY A 82 13.03 12.06 -4.14
CA GLY A 82 14.27 11.78 -3.36
C GLY A 82 14.64 10.30 -3.06
N PRO A 83 15.88 9.81 -3.34
CA PRO A 83 16.76 10.15 -4.45
C PRO A 83 16.53 9.20 -5.64
N ARG A 84 16.60 9.74 -6.86
CA ARG A 84 16.92 8.94 -8.04
C ARG A 84 18.39 8.54 -7.89
N SER A 85 18.65 7.31 -7.47
CA SER A 85 19.97 6.72 -7.72
C SER A 85 20.13 6.61 -9.23
N GLY A 86 20.83 7.58 -9.80
CA GLY A 86 21.46 7.44 -11.10
C GLY A 86 22.36 6.21 -11.05
N GLY A 87 21.94 5.15 -11.73
CA GLY A 87 22.75 4.02 -12.15
C GLY A 87 22.37 3.74 -13.60
N PRO A 88 23.35 3.48 -14.48
CA PRO A 88 23.17 3.63 -15.92
C PRO A 88 22.15 2.62 -16.44
N GLY A 89 21.45 3.01 -17.50
CA GLY A 89 20.62 2.09 -18.26
C GLY A 89 21.42 0.83 -18.58
N VAL A 90 20.92 -0.32 -18.14
CA VAL A 90 21.22 -1.56 -18.82
C VAL A 90 20.51 -1.46 -20.16
N VAL A 91 21.25 -0.95 -21.14
CA VAL A 91 21.12 -1.38 -22.53
C VAL A 91 21.29 -2.89 -22.49
N THR A 92 20.19 -3.64 -22.52
CA THR A 92 20.24 -5.05 -22.93
C THR A 92 20.48 -5.06 -24.43
N GLY A 93 21.72 -4.72 -24.80
CA GLY A 93 22.28 -4.91 -26.12
C GLY A 93 23.23 -6.09 -26.04
N ALA A 94 22.69 -7.29 -26.19
CA ALA A 94 23.45 -8.42 -26.69
C ALA A 94 22.71 -8.92 -27.94
N GLY A 95 23.02 -8.28 -29.07
CA GLY A 95 22.83 -8.92 -30.36
C GLY A 95 24.00 -9.86 -30.61
N ILE A 96 23.69 -11.07 -31.08
CA ILE A 96 24.44 -11.84 -32.08
C ILE A 96 23.34 -12.64 -32.82
N ALA A 97 22.99 -12.28 -34.05
CA ALA A 97 23.65 -12.64 -35.30
C ALA A 97 23.14 -13.99 -35.84
N GLN A 98 22.55 -13.88 -37.04
CA GLN A 98 22.03 -14.89 -37.98
C GLN A 98 20.67 -15.51 -37.65
#